data_AF-A0A8H8NLR5-F1
#
_entry.id   AF-A0A8H8NLR5-F1
#
_cell.length_a   1.000
_cell.length_b   1.000
_cell.length_c   1.000
_cell.angle_alpha   90.00
_cell.angle_beta   90.00
_cell.angle_gamma   90.00
#
_symmetry.space_group_name_H-M   'P 1'
#
loop_
_entity.id
_entity.type
_entity.pdbx_description
1 polymer ?
#
loop_
_entity_poly.entity_id
_entity_poly.type
_entity_poly.pdbx_seq_one_letter_code
_entity_poly.pdbx_strand_id
1 'polypeptide(L)'
;MVHLLGVHLADHKALKIALTAFYGIGRQTSLRLMARLQIHETAKVGSLTPQQITQLTAFLSSPSTAPPPMMTPLASPSFKPLASTPPVQYRVVTQENGRTDRLANIKLENELLREIRENIAHHRAVGTYKGRRHSMGLPVRGQNTQNNAMTARRLNKIERRR
;
A
#
# COMPACT_ATOMS: atom_id res chain seq x y z
N MET A 1 -15.89 17.08 -4.12
CA MET A 1 -15.98 15.60 -4.13
C MET A 1 -15.06 15.08 -5.19
N VAL A 2 -14.20 14.11 -4.86
CA VAL A 2 -13.26 13.53 -5.83
C VAL A 2 -13.62 12.06 -6.03
N HIS A 3 -13.86 11.68 -7.29
CA HIS A 3 -14.07 10.30 -7.70
C HIS A 3 -12.78 9.73 -8.29
N LEU A 4 -12.26 8.68 -7.67
CA LEU A 4 -11.02 8.00 -8.07
C LEU A 4 -11.31 6.51 -8.20
N LEU A 5 -11.12 5.93 -9.39
CA LEU A 5 -11.28 4.49 -9.68
C LEU A 5 -12.59 3.86 -9.16
N GLY A 6 -13.70 4.62 -9.23
CA GLY A 6 -15.01 4.15 -8.77
C GLY A 6 -15.26 4.26 -7.26
N VAL A 7 -14.30 4.78 -6.48
CA VAL A 7 -14.47 5.11 -5.05
C VAL A 7 -14.64 6.61 -4.87
N HIS A 8 -15.65 6.99 -4.07
CA HIS A 8 -15.88 8.37 -3.69
C HIS A 8 -15.10 8.74 -2.43
N LEU A 9 -14.25 9.75 -2.51
CA LEU A 9 -13.46 10.26 -1.40
C LEU A 9 -14.07 11.56 -0.89
N ALA A 10 -14.32 11.63 0.41
CA ALA A 10 -14.90 12.81 1.03
C ALA A 10 -13.85 13.93 1.21
N ASP A 11 -14.18 15.15 0.79
CA ASP A 11 -13.25 16.29 0.69
C ASP A 11 -12.63 16.69 2.04
N HIS A 12 -13.39 16.55 3.13
CA HIS A 12 -12.97 16.94 4.48
C HIS A 12 -11.93 15.99 5.09
N LYS A 13 -11.78 14.77 4.55
CA LYS A 13 -10.85 13.77 5.07
C LYS A 13 -9.41 14.11 4.66
N ALA A 14 -8.46 13.80 5.54
CA ALA A 14 -7.04 13.83 5.19
C ALA A 14 -6.75 12.76 4.13
N LEU A 15 -5.96 13.10 3.11
CA LEU A 15 -5.66 12.20 2.00
C LEU A 15 -5.07 10.87 2.50
N LYS A 16 -4.21 10.92 3.52
CA LYS A 16 -3.57 9.73 4.10
C LYS A 16 -4.55 8.67 4.59
N ILE A 17 -5.70 9.11 5.12
CA ILE A 17 -6.78 8.24 5.60
C ILE A 17 -7.68 7.88 4.43
N ALA A 18 -8.02 8.84 3.57
CA ALA A 18 -8.89 8.63 2.44
C ALA A 18 -8.37 7.53 1.48
N LEU A 19 -7.05 7.49 1.22
CA LEU A 19 -6.42 6.46 0.40
C LEU A 19 -6.53 5.04 0.99
N THR A 20 -6.73 4.89 2.31
CA THR A 20 -6.94 3.56 2.92
C THR A 20 -8.33 2.98 2.65
N ALA A 21 -9.22 3.74 2.02
CA ALA A 21 -10.47 3.21 1.49
C ALA A 21 -10.22 2.23 0.33
N PHE A 22 -9.08 2.34 -0.36
CA PHE A 22 -8.73 1.43 -1.44
C PHE A 22 -8.16 0.11 -0.91
N TYR A 23 -8.66 -1.01 -1.40
CA TYR A 23 -8.15 -2.32 -1.04
C TYR A 23 -6.72 -2.50 -1.55
N GLY A 24 -5.82 -2.93 -0.65
CA GLY A 24 -4.38 -3.01 -0.91
C GLY A 24 -3.58 -1.78 -0.46
N ILE A 25 -4.23 -0.67 -0.10
CA ILE A 25 -3.55 0.52 0.44
C ILE A 25 -3.73 0.61 1.96
N GLY A 26 -2.61 0.50 2.68
CA GLY A 26 -2.54 0.76 4.11
C GLY A 26 -1.96 2.13 4.44
N ARG A 27 -1.77 2.39 5.75
CA ARG A 27 -1.22 3.66 6.24
C ARG A 27 0.19 3.96 5.69
N GLN A 28 1.07 2.96 5.69
CA GLN A 28 2.46 3.11 5.26
C GLN A 28 2.60 3.29 3.75
N THR A 29 1.80 2.57 2.97
CA THR A 29 1.80 2.70 1.51
C THR A 29 1.20 4.03 1.08
N SER A 30 0.13 4.47 1.74
CA SER A 30 -0.48 5.79 1.56
C SER A 30 0.53 6.93 1.78
N LEU A 31 1.24 6.93 2.91
CA LEU A 31 2.28 7.94 3.19
C LEU A 31 3.41 7.93 2.15
N ARG A 32 3.85 6.74 1.74
CA ARG A 32 4.90 6.61 0.71
C ARG A 32 4.43 7.12 -0.65
N LEU A 33 3.18 6.85 -1.02
CA LEU A 33 2.56 7.30 -2.26
C LEU A 33 2.45 8.83 -2.27
N MET A 34 1.99 9.43 -1.16
CA MET A 34 1.95 10.88 -1.01
C MET A 34 3.33 11.51 -1.13
N ALA A 35 4.34 10.93 -0.48
CA ALA A 35 5.72 11.41 -0.60
C ALA A 35 6.23 11.34 -2.04
N ARG A 36 5.90 10.26 -2.78
CA ARG A 36 6.30 10.09 -4.18
C ARG A 36 5.65 11.11 -5.11
N LEU A 37 4.38 11.43 -4.88
CA LEU A 37 3.64 12.43 -5.64
C LEU A 37 3.86 13.87 -5.12
N GLN A 38 4.79 14.06 -4.19
CA GLN A 38 5.12 15.36 -3.61
C GLN A 38 3.91 16.06 -2.97
N ILE A 39 2.99 15.29 -2.38
CA ILE A 39 1.83 15.79 -1.65
C ILE A 39 2.15 15.79 -0.14
N HIS A 40 1.86 16.90 0.52
CA HIS A 40 2.09 17.04 1.96
C HIS A 40 1.16 16.12 2.78
N GLU A 41 1.65 15.54 3.89
CA GLU A 41 0.90 14.56 4.70
C GLU A 41 -0.43 15.11 5.26
N THR A 42 -0.49 16.40 5.58
CA THR A 42 -1.70 17.03 6.14
C THR A 42 -2.71 17.47 5.08
N ALA A 43 -2.40 17.30 3.79
CA ALA A 43 -3.29 17.69 2.71
C ALA A 43 -4.65 16.97 2.82
N LYS A 44 -5.72 17.73 2.60
CA LYS A 44 -7.09 17.20 2.53
C LYS A 44 -7.38 16.78 1.10
N VAL A 45 -8.36 15.89 0.92
CA VAL A 45 -8.80 15.46 -0.43
C VAL A 45 -9.29 16.67 -1.24
N GLY A 46 -10.03 17.58 -0.60
CA GLY A 46 -10.57 18.77 -1.28
C GLY A 46 -9.51 19.83 -1.64
N SER A 47 -8.30 19.79 -1.08
CA SER A 47 -7.24 20.77 -1.36
C SER A 47 -6.29 20.33 -2.49
N LEU A 48 -6.56 19.21 -3.15
CA LEU A 48 -5.70 18.67 -4.20
C LEU A 48 -5.89 19.40 -5.52
N THR A 49 -4.79 19.62 -6.23
CA THR A 49 -4.83 20.21 -7.57
C THR A 49 -5.32 19.17 -8.60
N PRO A 50 -5.93 19.62 -9.71
CA PRO A 50 -6.34 18.70 -10.79
C PRO A 50 -5.18 17.86 -11.34
N GLN A 51 -3.96 18.42 -11.38
CA GLN A 51 -2.75 17.70 -11.77
C GLN A 51 -2.40 16.58 -10.78
N GLN A 52 -2.46 16.86 -9.48
CA GLN A 52 -2.23 15.84 -8.44
C GLN A 52 -3.28 14.72 -8.50
N ILE A 53 -4.55 15.05 -8.77
CA ILE A 53 -5.62 14.06 -8.95
C ILE A 53 -5.33 13.18 -10.18
N THR A 54 -4.87 13.78 -11.28
CA THR A 54 -4.51 13.05 -12.50
C THR A 54 -3.34 12.10 -12.25
N GLN A 55 -2.29 12.57 -11.55
CA GLN A 55 -1.13 11.75 -11.16
C GLN A 55 -1.53 10.61 -10.22
N LEU A 56 -2.37 10.88 -9.22
CA LEU A 56 -2.93 9.87 -8.33
C LEU A 56 -3.69 8.80 -9.12
N THR A 57 -4.55 9.21 -10.04
CA THR A 57 -5.34 8.30 -10.87
C THR A 57 -4.45 7.44 -11.75
N ALA A 58 -3.48 8.03 -12.43
CA ALA A 58 -2.53 7.32 -13.28
C ALA A 58 -1.71 6.30 -12.48
N PHE A 59 -1.25 6.68 -11.29
CA PHE A 59 -0.50 5.79 -10.40
C PHE A 59 -1.36 4.60 -9.95
N LEU A 60 -2.59 4.86 -9.49
CA LEU A 60 -3.47 3.81 -8.99
C LEU A 60 -3.99 2.89 -10.11
N SER A 61 -4.10 3.39 -11.35
CA SER A 61 -4.42 2.55 -12.52
C SER A 61 -3.23 1.73 -13.01
N SER A 62 -2.02 2.27 -12.92
CA SER A 62 -0.79 1.63 -13.41
C SER A 62 0.42 2.06 -12.55
N PRO A 63 0.77 1.29 -11.49
CA PRO A 63 1.81 1.68 -10.54
C PRO A 63 3.23 1.68 -11.17
N SER A 64 3.42 0.91 -12.24
CA SER A 64 4.68 0.84 -12.99
C SER A 64 4.96 2.06 -13.89
N THR A 65 3.94 2.86 -14.22
CA THR A 65 4.05 3.99 -15.17
C THR A 65 4.55 5.28 -14.50
N ALA A 66 4.56 5.33 -13.17
CA ALA A 66 4.92 6.55 -12.48
C ALA A 66 6.42 6.86 -12.66
N PRO A 67 6.78 8.13 -12.95
CA PRO A 67 8.18 8.51 -13.04
C PRO A 67 8.87 8.21 -11.71
N PRO A 68 10.10 7.67 -11.72
CA PRO A 68 10.88 7.53 -10.50
C PRO A 68 11.04 8.92 -9.87
N PRO A 69 11.07 9.02 -8.52
CA PRO A 69 11.35 10.29 -7.87
C PRO A 69 12.65 10.85 -8.45
N MET A 70 12.64 12.15 -8.77
CA MET A 70 13.82 12.81 -9.33
C MET A 70 15.01 12.59 -8.39
N MET A 71 16.01 11.85 -8.86
CA MET A 71 17.28 11.64 -8.17
C MET A 71 18.16 12.89 -8.40
N THR A 72 17.68 14.07 -8.03
CA THR A 72 18.60 15.21 -7.90
C THR A 72 19.45 14.95 -6.67
N PRO A 73 20.80 14.92 -6.75
CA PRO A 73 21.60 14.92 -5.54
C PRO A 73 21.18 16.14 -4.72
N LEU A 74 20.87 15.95 -3.43
CA LEU A 74 20.47 17.04 -2.53
C LEU A 74 21.55 18.13 -2.42
N ALA A 75 22.78 17.82 -2.84
CA ALA A 75 23.93 18.71 -2.92
C ALA A 75 24.34 18.92 -4.38
N SER A 76 24.66 20.17 -4.74
CA SER A 76 25.34 20.45 -6.00
C SER A 76 26.72 19.75 -6.03
N PRO A 77 27.26 19.37 -7.20
CA PRO A 77 28.59 18.74 -7.30
C PRO A 77 29.73 19.53 -6.64
N SER A 78 29.52 20.82 -6.37
CA SER A 78 30.50 21.74 -5.78
C SER A 78 30.26 22.03 -4.29
N PHE A 79 29.28 21.41 -3.64
CA PHE A 79 28.99 21.65 -2.23
C PHE A 79 30.06 21.02 -1.33
N LYS A 80 30.86 21.86 -0.66
CA LYS A 80 31.77 21.46 0.41
C LYS A 80 31.13 21.84 1.75
N PRO A 81 30.83 20.88 2.66
CA PRO A 81 30.31 21.22 3.97
C PRO A 81 31.34 22.03 4.77
N LEU A 82 30.87 23.02 5.53
CA LEU A 82 31.71 23.81 6.43
C LEU A 82 32.37 22.88 7.47
N ALA A 83 33.69 23.04 7.69
CA ALA A 83 34.46 22.18 8.60
C ALA A 83 33.79 22.09 9.98
N SER A 84 33.36 20.88 10.34
CA SER A 84 32.59 20.59 11.53
C SER A 84 33.46 20.55 12.79
N THR A 85 32.93 21.09 13.89
CA THR A 85 33.02 20.55 15.27
C THR A 85 33.24 19.02 15.28
N PRO A 86 33.98 18.44 16.24
CA PRO A 86 34.49 17.06 16.24
C PRO A 86 33.53 16.03 15.62
N PRO A 87 34.06 15.10 14.80
CA PRO A 87 33.27 14.28 13.92
C PRO A 87 32.34 13.39 14.73
N VAL A 88 31.05 13.72 14.74
CA VAL A 88 30.02 12.73 15.04
C VAL A 88 30.17 11.65 13.98
N GLN A 89 30.63 10.47 14.38
CA GLN A 89 30.67 9.30 13.49
C GLN A 89 29.23 8.99 13.09
N TYR A 90 28.79 9.54 11.97
CA TYR A 90 27.57 9.08 11.33
C TYR A 90 27.86 7.67 10.84
N ARG A 91 27.13 6.69 11.39
CA ARG A 91 27.15 5.34 10.85
C ARG A 91 26.60 5.43 9.43
N VAL A 92 27.48 5.43 8.44
CA VAL A 92 27.08 5.23 7.04
C VAL A 92 26.42 3.87 7.02
N VAL A 93 25.09 3.84 6.98
CA VAL A 93 24.38 2.60 6.73
C VAL A 93 24.60 2.33 5.24
N THR A 94 25.65 1.59 4.92
CA THR A 94 25.90 1.04 3.60
C THR A 94 24.71 0.14 3.25
N GLN A 95 23.67 0.69 2.63
CA GLN A 95 22.48 -0.04 2.19
C GLN A 95 22.65 -0.40 0.72
N GLU A 96 23.53 -1.35 0.44
CA GLU A 96 23.70 -1.95 -0.88
C GLU A 96 22.95 -3.30 -0.93
N ASN A 97 21.64 -3.26 -0.69
CA ASN A 97 20.74 -4.37 -1.02
C ASN A 97 19.57 -3.76 -1.79
N GLY A 98 19.56 -3.98 -3.11
CA GLY A 98 18.69 -3.34 -4.11
C GLY A 98 17.39 -2.77 -3.57
N ARG A 99 17.30 -1.43 -3.52
CA ARG A 99 16.07 -0.71 -3.20
C ARG A 99 15.09 -0.82 -4.36
N THR A 100 14.53 -2.01 -4.59
CA THR A 100 13.35 -2.16 -5.43
C THR A 100 12.26 -1.28 -4.83
N ASP A 101 11.72 -0.34 -5.61
CA ASP A 101 10.66 0.52 -5.10
C ASP A 101 9.46 -0.35 -4.71
N ARG A 102 9.11 -0.32 -3.42
CA ARG A 102 7.97 -1.08 -2.86
C ARG A 102 6.64 -0.71 -3.52
N LEU A 103 6.59 0.46 -4.16
CA LEU A 103 5.42 0.95 -4.89
C LEU A 103 5.28 0.38 -6.30
N ALA A 104 6.35 -0.12 -6.92
CA ALA A 104 6.36 -0.48 -8.35
C ALA A 104 5.43 -1.67 -8.69
N ASN A 105 5.36 -2.66 -7.81
CA ASN A 105 4.63 -3.91 -8.04
C ASN A 105 3.39 -4.06 -7.15
N ILE A 106 2.79 -2.95 -6.71
CA ILE A 106 1.61 -3.02 -5.84
C ILE A 106 0.39 -3.43 -6.67
N LYS A 107 -0.26 -4.51 -6.28
CA LYS A 107 -1.58 -4.90 -6.80
C LYS A 107 -2.68 -4.25 -5.98
N LEU A 108 -3.70 -3.73 -6.65
CA LEU A 108 -4.78 -2.97 -6.02
C LEU A 108 -6.15 -3.58 -6.35
N GLU A 109 -7.12 -3.32 -5.47
CA GLU A 109 -8.54 -3.59 -5.70
C GLU A 109 -8.84 -4.97 -6.30
N ASN A 110 -9.44 -4.98 -7.50
CA ASN A 110 -9.90 -6.19 -8.19
C ASN A 110 -8.75 -7.13 -8.54
N GLU A 111 -7.57 -6.61 -8.87
CA GLU A 111 -6.42 -7.46 -9.21
C GLU A 111 -5.95 -8.25 -7.99
N LEU A 112 -5.79 -7.56 -6.85
CA LEU A 112 -5.39 -8.21 -5.60
C LEU A 112 -6.46 -9.19 -5.10
N LEU A 113 -7.74 -8.82 -5.19
CA LEU A 113 -8.85 -9.71 -4.81
C LEU A 113 -8.94 -10.94 -5.71
N ARG A 114 -8.72 -10.77 -7.02
CA ARG A 114 -8.70 -11.85 -8.00
C ARG A 114 -7.58 -12.84 -7.70
N GLU A 115 -6.36 -12.35 -7.49
CA GLU A 115 -5.22 -13.20 -7.13
C GLU A 115 -5.48 -14.00 -5.84
N ILE A 116 -6.04 -13.36 -4.81
CA ILE A 116 -6.40 -14.07 -3.56
C ILE A 116 -7.44 -15.17 -3.84
N ARG A 117 -8.45 -14.88 -4.65
CA ARG A 117 -9.49 -15.85 -5.04
C ARG A 117 -8.90 -17.02 -5.83
N GLU A 118 -8.02 -16.73 -6.79
CA GLU A 118 -7.31 -17.73 -7.60
C GLU A 118 -6.44 -18.63 -6.71
N ASN A 119 -5.68 -18.05 -5.78
CA ASN A 119 -4.87 -18.81 -4.83
C ASN A 119 -5.71 -19.72 -3.92
N ILE A 120 -6.85 -19.23 -3.42
CA ILE A 120 -7.77 -20.04 -2.60
C ILE A 120 -8.41 -21.14 -3.45
N ALA A 121 -8.83 -20.84 -4.67
CA ALA A 121 -9.41 -21.81 -5.60
C ALA A 121 -8.40 -22.91 -5.93
N HIS A 122 -7.15 -22.55 -6.20
CA HIS A 122 -6.05 -23.48 -6.41
C HIS A 122 -5.85 -24.38 -5.19
N HIS A 123 -5.75 -23.81 -3.98
CA HIS A 123 -5.59 -24.60 -2.76
C HIS A 123 -6.75 -25.57 -2.50
N ARG A 124 -7.97 -25.20 -2.89
CA ARG A 124 -9.17 -26.07 -2.83
C ARG A 124 -9.10 -27.18 -3.87
N ALA A 125 -8.76 -26.87 -5.11
CA ALA A 125 -8.63 -27.83 -6.21
C ALA A 125 -7.57 -28.90 -5.91
N VAL A 126 -6.42 -28.50 -5.38
CA VAL A 126 -5.35 -29.43 -4.97
C VAL A 126 -5.74 -30.28 -3.74
N GLY A 127 -6.75 -29.88 -2.97
CA GLY A 127 -7.19 -30.63 -1.77
C GLY A 127 -6.29 -30.45 -0.54
N THR A 128 -5.43 -29.42 -0.53
CA THR A 128 -4.55 -29.11 0.62
C THR A 128 -5.33 -28.88 1.91
N TYR A 129 -4.67 -29.03 3.06
CA TYR A 129 -5.27 -28.68 4.37
C TYR A 129 -5.83 -27.24 4.39
N LYS A 130 -5.08 -26.28 3.83
CA LYS A 130 -5.53 -24.87 3.71
C LYS A 130 -6.81 -24.78 2.88
N GLY A 131 -6.87 -25.47 1.74
CA GLY A 131 -8.04 -25.54 0.88
C GLY A 131 -9.28 -26.06 1.60
N ARG A 132 -9.16 -27.19 2.32
CA ARG A 132 -10.25 -27.77 3.13
C ARG A 132 -10.72 -26.84 4.24
N ARG A 133 -9.80 -26.14 4.92
CA ARG A 133 -10.17 -25.15 5.96
C ARG A 133 -10.90 -23.95 5.34
N HIS A 134 -10.44 -23.47 4.18
CA HIS A 134 -11.10 -22.40 3.44
C HIS A 134 -12.46 -22.80 2.86
N SER A 135 -12.69 -24.06 2.45
CA SER A 135 -14.02 -24.51 2.02
C SER A 135 -15.01 -24.59 3.19
N MET A 136 -14.54 -24.98 4.38
CA MET A 136 -15.33 -25.06 5.61
C MET A 136 -15.54 -23.69 6.30
N GLY A 137 -14.92 -22.61 5.81
CA GLY A 137 -14.97 -21.28 6.43
C GLY A 137 -14.26 -21.19 7.78
N LEU A 138 -13.27 -22.05 8.02
CA LEU A 138 -12.54 -22.16 9.29
C LEU A 138 -11.17 -21.46 9.21
N PRO A 139 -10.63 -21.00 10.35
CA PRO A 139 -9.31 -20.38 10.39
C PRO A 139 -8.23 -21.39 9.99
N VAL A 140 -7.21 -20.96 9.26
CA VAL A 140 -6.23 -21.88 8.65
C VAL A 140 -5.00 -22.12 9.52
N ARG A 141 -4.58 -21.13 10.30
CA ARG A 141 -3.31 -21.12 11.05
C ARG A 141 -3.39 -21.80 12.43
N GLY A 142 -4.07 -22.94 12.54
CA GLY A 142 -4.11 -23.73 13.77
C GLY A 142 -4.85 -23.08 14.95
N GLN A 143 -5.70 -22.09 14.69
CA GLN A 143 -6.51 -21.45 15.73
C GLN A 143 -7.58 -22.42 16.26
N ASN A 144 -7.88 -22.35 17.57
CA ASN A 144 -8.89 -23.19 18.23
C ASN A 144 -10.29 -22.95 17.64
N THR A 145 -10.88 -23.99 17.06
CA THR A 145 -12.21 -23.92 16.42
C THR A 145 -13.34 -24.44 17.29
N GLN A 146 -13.07 -25.06 18.43
CA GLN A 146 -14.11 -25.56 19.33
C GLN A 146 -15.06 -24.44 19.79
N ASN A 147 -14.49 -23.31 20.25
CA ASN A 147 -15.29 -22.19 20.75
C ASN A 147 -15.45 -21.06 19.71
N ASN A 148 -14.46 -20.88 18.82
CA ASN A 148 -14.39 -19.70 17.95
C ASN A 148 -14.88 -19.95 16.51
N ALA A 149 -15.38 -21.14 16.18
CA ALA A 149 -15.78 -21.46 14.80
C ALA A 149 -16.91 -20.56 14.26
N MET A 150 -17.91 -20.22 15.08
CA MET A 150 -19.02 -19.37 14.62
C MET A 150 -18.54 -17.96 14.26
N THR A 151 -17.74 -17.36 15.14
CA THR A 151 -17.13 -16.05 14.89
C THR A 151 -16.23 -16.08 13.65
N ALA A 152 -15.45 -17.15 13.49
CA ALA A 152 -14.58 -17.32 12.34
C ALA A 152 -15.39 -17.42 11.02
N ARG A 153 -16.46 -18.22 10.99
CA ARG A 153 -17.34 -18.32 9.81
C ARG A 153 -17.98 -16.98 9.45
N ARG A 154 -18.36 -16.19 10.46
CA ARG A 154 -18.94 -14.85 10.26
C ARG A 154 -17.91 -13.86 9.69
N LEU A 155 -16.70 -13.85 10.21
CA LEU A 155 -15.68 -12.81 9.95
C LEU A 155 -14.69 -13.16 8.82
N ASN A 156 -14.45 -14.44 8.53
CA ASN A 156 -13.48 -14.90 7.52
C ASN A 156 -14.09 -14.88 6.11
N LYS A 157 -14.59 -13.72 5.70
CA LYS A 157 -15.04 -13.46 4.33
C LYS A 157 -13.97 -12.69 3.58
N ILE A 158 -13.82 -12.97 2.28
CA ILE A 158 -12.86 -12.25 1.41
C ILE A 158 -13.23 -10.77 1.34
N GLU A 159 -14.53 -10.47 1.28
CA GLU A 159 -15.08 -9.13 1.16
C GLU A 159 -15.23 -8.40 2.51
N ARG A 160 -14.40 -8.74 3.49
CA ARG A 160 -14.40 -8.03 4.76
C ARG A 160 -13.90 -6.61 4.55
N ARG A 161 -14.81 -5.67 4.26
CA ARG A 161 -14.54 -4.24 4.40
C ARG A 161 -14.30 -3.92 5.87
N ARG A 162 -13.24 -3.15 6.14
CA ARG A 162 -12.97 -2.57 7.45
C ARG A 162 -13.84 -1.34 7.67
#